data_AF-A0A2H5Y0Q0-F1
#
_entry.id   AF-A0A2H5Y0Q0-F1
#
_cell.length_a   1.000
_cell.length_b   1.000
_cell.length_c   1.000
_cell.angle_alpha   90.00
_cell.angle_beta   90.00
_cell.angle_gamma   90.00
#
_symmetry.space_group_name_H-M   'P 1'
#
loop_
_entity.id
_entity.type
_entity.pdbx_description
1 polymer ?
#
loop_
_entity_poly.entity_id
_entity_poly.type
_entity_poly.pdbx_seq_one_letter_code
_entity_poly.pdbx_strand_id
1 'polypeptide(L)'
;MPSGPIALVLAASGLCMLLLAQLPGWQWLWRQLSPKGKWILLLLVGSGHLPFFYWLLLYKPMPLAWSAEVWRTLWMWGFSVAVTGLVLTVGRFGGWLRKRRSPTVLQPERRRFLRITLLGGASLAISGQLLAMTQRRQGHVEFVELPIAGLPPQLDGLTLGVLSDIHSGPFMQRPQMERYRRELEELGCDLIVLPGDFIINRTWEIYPFAEAFADLRAPLGVFAITGNHDYFSGEVERICREIEQAGIRLLRNEAVTLERGGAVLTLAGIDDFYARFLPEYVERGRNPDGVLSAWERLMERVPKPCIVLCHRPYYFEQLALLGADAVIAGHTHGGQIVVAEIGSFALSPAALVSPYVAGTYWSALRPKVWMYVTRGVGTVGIPVRWNAPPEITHIRLVAAERG
;
A
#
# COMPACT_ATOMS: atom_id res chain seq x y z
N MET A 1 33.67 1.96 -16.39
CA MET A 1 32.57 2.42 -17.28
C MET A 1 31.46 1.38 -17.28
N PRO A 2 30.28 1.63 -16.71
CA PRO A 2 29.19 0.66 -16.69
C PRO A 2 28.21 0.98 -17.83
N SER A 3 28.47 0.46 -19.03
CA SER A 3 27.61 0.66 -20.22
C SER A 3 26.87 -0.61 -20.67
N GLY A 4 27.24 -1.79 -20.16
CA GLY A 4 26.70 -3.09 -20.60
C GLY A 4 25.19 -3.27 -20.41
N PRO A 5 24.63 -3.07 -19.20
CA PRO A 5 23.21 -3.33 -18.94
C PRO A 5 22.29 -2.31 -19.62
N ILE A 6 22.70 -1.03 -19.62
CA ILE A 6 21.93 0.06 -20.25
C ILE A 6 21.89 -0.14 -21.76
N ALA A 7 23.02 -0.49 -22.38
CA ALA A 7 23.08 -0.78 -23.81
C ALA A 7 22.22 -2.00 -24.19
N LEU A 8 22.25 -3.07 -23.38
CA LEU A 8 21.46 -4.27 -23.63
C LEU A 8 19.95 -4.00 -23.56
N VAL A 9 19.51 -3.20 -22.58
CA VAL A 9 18.10 -2.87 -22.41
C VAL A 9 17.61 -1.84 -23.44
N LEU A 10 18.45 -0.87 -23.82
CA LEU A 10 18.17 0.01 -24.95
C LEU A 10 18.06 -0.77 -26.27
N ALA A 11 18.95 -1.73 -26.50
CA ALA A 11 18.90 -2.60 -27.68
C ALA A 11 17.65 -3.48 -27.70
N ALA A 12 17.29 -4.09 -26.56
CA ALA A 12 16.06 -4.87 -26.41
C ALA A 12 14.80 -4.03 -26.62
N SER A 13 14.75 -2.80 -26.08
CA SER A 13 13.64 -1.86 -26.28
C SER A 13 13.52 -1.43 -27.74
N GLY A 14 14.63 -1.12 -28.39
CA GLY A 14 14.68 -0.80 -29.83
C GLY A 14 14.22 -1.97 -30.71
N LEU A 15 14.69 -3.19 -30.41
CA LEU A 15 14.29 -4.40 -31.12
C LEU A 15 12.79 -4.67 -30.96
N CYS A 16 12.25 -4.54 -29.75
CA CYS A 16 10.82 -4.70 -29.51
C CYS A 16 9.97 -3.65 -30.24
N MET A 17 10.42 -2.40 -30.33
CA MET A 17 9.74 -1.37 -31.13
C MET A 17 9.71 -1.72 -32.61
N LEU A 18 10.82 -2.24 -33.13
CA LEU A 18 10.90 -2.72 -34.51
C LEU A 18 9.96 -3.91 -34.74
N LEU A 19 9.86 -4.85 -33.79
CA LEU A 19 8.96 -6.00 -33.86
C LEU A 19 7.49 -5.61 -33.76
N LEU A 20 7.13 -4.70 -32.83
CA LEU A 20 5.78 -4.12 -32.74
C LEU A 20 5.41 -3.39 -34.04
N ALA A 21 6.37 -2.70 -34.66
CA ALA A 21 6.16 -2.05 -35.94
C ALA A 21 5.89 -3.03 -37.10
N GLN A 22 6.30 -4.30 -36.97
CA GLN A 22 5.99 -5.37 -37.93
C GLN A 22 4.63 -6.02 -37.72
N LEU A 23 3.95 -5.79 -36.59
CA LEU A 23 2.65 -6.40 -36.36
C LEU A 23 1.60 -5.85 -37.34
N PRO A 24 0.79 -6.72 -38.00
CA PRO A 24 -0.20 -6.28 -38.99
C PRO A 24 -1.19 -5.24 -38.46
N GLY A 25 -1.55 -5.32 -37.17
CA GLY A 25 -2.41 -4.35 -36.50
C GLY A 25 -1.77 -2.96 -36.37
N TRP A 26 -0.47 -2.90 -36.10
CA TRP A 26 0.27 -1.65 -35.99
C TRP A 26 0.46 -0.98 -37.35
N GLN A 27 0.86 -1.75 -38.37
CA GLN A 27 1.00 -1.24 -39.74
C GLN A 27 -0.34 -0.72 -40.29
N TRP A 28 -1.44 -1.42 -40.00
CA TRP A 28 -2.77 -0.95 -40.35
C TRP A 28 -3.11 0.37 -39.67
N LEU A 29 -2.95 0.48 -38.35
CA LEU A 29 -3.20 1.72 -37.59
C LEU A 29 -2.34 2.88 -38.11
N TRP A 30 -1.04 2.65 -38.32
CA TRP A 30 -0.11 3.64 -38.83
C TRP A 30 -0.57 4.23 -40.18
N ARG A 31 -1.14 3.40 -41.06
CA ARG A 31 -1.69 3.83 -42.35
C ARG A 31 -2.99 4.64 -42.21
N GLN A 32 -3.76 4.46 -41.13
CA GLN A 32 -4.99 5.22 -40.87
C GLN A 32 -4.74 6.61 -40.27
N LEU A 33 -3.54 6.87 -39.73
CA LEU A 33 -3.23 8.10 -39.02
C LEU A 33 -2.70 9.19 -39.95
N SER A 34 -3.17 10.42 -39.71
CA SER A 34 -2.58 11.62 -40.33
C SER A 34 -1.15 11.85 -39.83
N PRO A 35 -0.33 12.70 -40.48
CA PRO A 35 1.02 13.02 -40.00
C PRO A 35 1.04 13.48 -38.54
N LYS A 36 0.07 14.31 -38.13
CA LYS A 36 -0.09 14.72 -36.72
C LYS A 36 -0.49 13.56 -35.81
N GLY A 37 -1.38 12.68 -36.26
CA GLY A 37 -1.79 11.49 -35.51
C GLY A 37 -0.67 10.48 -35.28
N LYS A 38 0.26 10.36 -36.23
CA LYS A 38 1.48 9.54 -36.09
C LYS A 38 2.40 10.07 -35.01
N TRP A 39 2.61 11.39 -34.96
CA TRP A 39 3.38 12.03 -33.89
C TRP A 39 2.74 11.86 -32.51
N ILE A 40 1.42 12.00 -32.41
CA ILE A 40 0.68 11.77 -31.14
C ILE A 40 0.81 10.31 -30.69
N LEU A 41 0.70 9.34 -31.61
CA LEU A 41 0.85 7.92 -31.28
C LEU A 41 2.28 7.62 -30.79
N LEU A 42 3.29 8.15 -31.47
CA LEU A 42 4.69 8.01 -31.06
C LEU A 42 4.96 8.66 -29.70
N LEU A 43 4.35 9.82 -29.42
CA LEU A 43 4.45 10.47 -28.11
C LEU A 43 3.74 9.66 -27.02
N LEU A 44 2.58 9.08 -27.28
CA LEU A 44 1.86 8.24 -26.31
C LEU A 44 2.65 6.97 -25.98
N VAL A 45 3.12 6.25 -27.00
CA VAL A 45 3.93 5.03 -26.81
C VAL A 45 5.29 5.38 -26.18
N GLY A 46 5.94 6.46 -26.63
CA GLY A 46 7.18 6.96 -26.05
C GLY A 46 7.00 7.43 -24.60
N SER A 47 5.87 8.04 -24.26
CA SER A 47 5.58 8.52 -22.89
C SER A 47 5.38 7.37 -21.91
N GLY A 48 4.88 6.21 -22.37
CA GLY A 48 4.85 4.98 -21.58
C GLY A 48 6.24 4.50 -21.15
N HIS A 49 7.30 4.90 -21.85
CA HIS A 49 8.69 4.60 -21.50
C HIS A 49 9.35 5.68 -20.65
N LEU A 50 8.75 6.87 -20.49
CA LEU A 50 9.34 7.94 -19.67
C LEU A 50 9.51 7.54 -18.19
N PRO A 51 8.57 6.84 -17.53
CA PRO A 51 8.79 6.33 -16.17
C PRO A 51 9.97 5.37 -16.08
N PHE A 52 10.18 4.56 -17.13
CA PHE A 52 11.29 3.62 -17.23
C PHE A 52 12.65 4.33 -17.39
N PHE A 53 12.72 5.32 -18.28
CA PHE A 53 13.94 6.14 -18.47
C PHE A 53 14.24 7.05 -17.27
N TYR A 54 13.21 7.63 -16.65
CA TYR A 54 13.31 8.40 -15.42
C TYR A 54 13.89 7.53 -14.29
N TRP A 55 13.45 6.28 -14.18
CA TRP A 55 14.00 5.31 -13.22
C TRP A 55 15.47 4.94 -13.53
N LEU A 56 15.82 4.75 -14.80
CA LEU A 56 17.19 4.44 -15.27
C LEU A 56 18.18 5.58 -15.00
N LEU A 57 17.72 6.83 -15.08
CA LEU A 57 18.53 8.03 -14.82
C LEU A 57 18.83 8.24 -13.34
N LEU A 58 18.05 7.65 -12.43
CA LEU A 58 18.14 7.88 -10.98
C LEU A 58 18.91 6.80 -10.20
N TYR A 59 19.53 5.77 -10.82
CA TYR A 59 20.20 4.65 -10.11
C TYR A 59 21.49 4.08 -10.74
N LYS A 60 22.44 3.60 -9.90
CA LYS A 60 23.63 2.74 -10.19
C LYS A 60 24.01 1.89 -8.95
N PRO A 61 24.90 0.86 -9.05
CA PRO A 61 24.85 -0.40 -9.81
C PRO A 61 24.27 -1.58 -8.97
N MET A 62 23.84 -2.68 -9.62
CA MET A 62 22.85 -3.64 -9.06
C MET A 62 23.39 -5.08 -8.80
N PRO A 63 22.98 -5.76 -7.70
CA PRO A 63 23.16 -7.20 -7.47
C PRO A 63 21.95 -8.08 -7.87
N LEU A 64 22.16 -9.41 -7.86
CA LEU A 64 21.44 -10.52 -8.52
C LEU A 64 19.96 -10.81 -8.13
N ALA A 65 19.23 -9.92 -7.45
CA ALA A 65 17.83 -10.16 -6.99
C ALA A 65 16.76 -9.94 -8.09
N TRP A 66 17.07 -10.32 -9.33
CA TRP A 66 16.47 -9.79 -10.56
C TRP A 66 15.17 -10.45 -11.06
N SER A 67 14.46 -11.29 -10.30
CA SER A 67 13.18 -11.83 -10.79
C SER A 67 12.05 -10.81 -10.64
N ALA A 68 11.84 -10.24 -9.45
CA ALA A 68 10.68 -9.39 -9.17
C ALA A 68 10.64 -8.10 -9.99
N GLU A 69 11.78 -7.46 -10.24
CA GLU A 69 11.84 -6.16 -10.92
C GLU A 69 11.80 -6.30 -12.45
N VAL A 70 12.34 -7.40 -12.98
CA VAL A 70 12.11 -7.80 -14.38
C VAL A 70 10.66 -8.17 -14.58
N TRP A 71 10.06 -8.94 -13.66
CA TRP A 71 8.65 -9.26 -13.69
C TRP A 71 7.77 -8.02 -13.62
N ARG A 72 8.13 -7.01 -12.80
CA ARG A 72 7.44 -5.71 -12.71
C ARG A 72 7.54 -4.93 -14.02
N THR A 73 8.73 -4.91 -14.62
CA THR A 73 8.97 -4.25 -15.92
C THR A 73 8.20 -4.95 -17.04
N LEU A 74 8.24 -6.28 -17.09
CA LEU A 74 7.47 -7.10 -18.04
C LEU A 74 5.96 -6.94 -17.82
N TRP A 75 5.50 -6.76 -16.58
CA TRP A 75 4.09 -6.47 -16.26
C TRP A 75 3.65 -5.10 -16.76
N MET A 76 4.45 -4.06 -16.53
CA MET A 76 4.19 -2.72 -17.05
C MET A 76 4.20 -2.70 -18.58
N TRP A 77 5.05 -3.53 -19.19
CA TRP A 77 5.11 -3.74 -20.63
C TRP A 77 3.88 -4.49 -21.15
N GLY A 78 3.50 -5.59 -20.50
CA GLY A 78 2.30 -6.37 -20.80
C GLY A 78 1.02 -5.54 -20.65
N PHE A 79 0.94 -4.70 -19.63
CA PHE A 79 -0.16 -3.74 -19.44
C PHE A 79 -0.23 -2.73 -20.58
N SER A 80 0.92 -2.16 -20.99
CA SER A 80 0.98 -1.21 -22.11
C SER A 80 0.57 -1.85 -23.44
N VAL A 81 0.97 -3.10 -23.68
CA VAL A 81 0.55 -3.89 -24.85
C VAL A 81 -0.94 -4.21 -24.79
N ALA A 82 -1.48 -4.58 -23.61
CA ALA A 82 -2.89 -4.87 -23.41
C ALA A 82 -3.77 -3.62 -23.62
N VAL A 83 -3.38 -2.47 -23.08
CA VAL A 83 -4.08 -1.19 -23.29
C VAL A 83 -4.04 -0.80 -24.77
N THR A 84 -2.89 -0.95 -25.43
CA THR A 84 -2.76 -0.71 -26.87
C THR A 84 -3.64 -1.67 -27.67
N GLY A 85 -3.67 -2.95 -27.31
CA GLY A 85 -4.54 -3.96 -27.89
C GLY A 85 -6.02 -3.64 -27.71
N LEU A 86 -6.43 -3.14 -26.54
CA LEU A 86 -7.79 -2.70 -26.26
C LEU A 86 -8.18 -1.49 -27.11
N VAL A 87 -7.32 -0.47 -27.19
CA VAL A 87 -7.52 0.70 -28.06
C VAL A 87 -7.63 0.29 -29.52
N LEU A 88 -6.80 -0.66 -29.97
CA LEU A 88 -6.87 -1.22 -31.33
C LEU A 88 -8.17 -2.02 -31.55
N THR A 89 -8.64 -2.75 -30.55
CA THR A 89 -9.87 -3.56 -30.63
C THR A 89 -11.11 -2.68 -30.67
N VAL A 90 -11.17 -1.65 -29.82
CA VAL A 90 -12.20 -0.60 -29.84
C VAL A 90 -12.14 0.18 -31.16
N GLY A 91 -10.95 0.51 -31.65
CA GLY A 91 -10.75 1.16 -32.95
C GLY A 91 -11.22 0.29 -34.13
N ARG A 92 -10.97 -1.02 -34.09
CA ARG A 92 -11.45 -2.00 -35.09
C ARG A 92 -12.96 -2.18 -35.03
N PHE A 93 -13.54 -2.26 -33.83
CA PHE A 93 -14.98 -2.34 -33.62
C PHE A 93 -15.67 -1.05 -34.13
N GLY A 94 -15.11 0.12 -33.82
CA GLY A 94 -15.55 1.41 -34.34
C GLY A 94 -15.40 1.52 -35.87
N GLY A 95 -14.31 1.00 -36.44
CA GLY A 95 -14.10 0.92 -37.89
C GLY A 95 -15.03 -0.05 -38.61
N TRP A 96 -15.36 -1.17 -37.97
CA TRP A 96 -16.33 -2.16 -38.45
C TRP A 96 -17.76 -1.61 -38.42
N LEU A 97 -18.15 -0.92 -37.35
CA LEU A 97 -19.38 -0.12 -37.25
C LEU A 97 -19.46 0.96 -38.34
N ARG A 98 -18.31 1.58 -38.68
CA ARG A 98 -18.21 2.59 -39.74
C ARG A 98 -18.34 2.00 -41.15
N LYS A 99 -17.89 0.76 -41.38
CA LYS A 99 -18.04 0.04 -42.67
C LYS A 99 -19.48 -0.46 -42.91
N ARG A 100 -20.26 -0.68 -41.84
CA ARG A 100 -21.68 -1.04 -41.92
C ARG A 100 -22.62 0.17 -42.03
N ARG A 101 -22.10 1.39 -42.13
CA ARG A 101 -22.88 2.62 -42.31
C ARG A 101 -22.43 3.35 -43.57
N SER A 102 -23.38 3.73 -44.42
CA SER A 102 -23.15 4.55 -45.62
C SER A 102 -22.39 5.84 -45.27
N PRO A 103 -21.56 6.40 -46.18
CA PRO A 103 -20.70 7.55 -45.88
C PRO A 103 -21.56 8.80 -45.68
N THR A 104 -21.98 9.02 -44.44
CA THR A 104 -22.56 10.30 -44.04
C THR A 104 -21.40 11.22 -43.67
N VAL A 105 -21.26 12.32 -44.42
CA VAL A 105 -20.47 13.49 -43.97
C VAL A 105 -20.89 13.75 -42.53
N LEU A 106 -19.98 13.61 -41.56
CA LEU A 106 -20.31 13.88 -40.15
C LEU A 106 -20.79 15.33 -40.08
N GLN A 107 -22.10 15.50 -39.90
CA GLN A 107 -22.76 16.80 -39.75
C GLN A 107 -22.04 17.60 -38.65
N PRO A 108 -21.90 18.93 -38.79
CA PRO A 108 -21.21 19.79 -37.82
C PRO A 108 -21.62 19.51 -36.35
N GLU A 109 -22.89 19.18 -36.14
CA GLU A 109 -23.48 18.82 -34.84
C GLU A 109 -22.89 17.55 -34.22
N ARG A 110 -22.64 16.49 -35.02
CA ARG A 110 -22.02 15.24 -34.52
C ARG A 110 -20.55 15.43 -34.18
N ARG A 111 -19.83 16.28 -34.93
CA ARG A 111 -18.44 16.67 -34.62
C ARG A 111 -18.37 17.51 -33.35
N ARG A 112 -19.33 18.43 -33.16
CA ARG A 112 -19.47 19.21 -31.93
C ARG A 112 -19.79 18.32 -30.75
N PHE A 113 -20.74 17.39 -30.89
CA PHE A 113 -21.08 16.39 -29.87
C PHE A 113 -19.84 15.57 -29.46
N LEU A 114 -19.15 14.94 -30.41
CA LEU A 114 -17.94 14.16 -30.12
C LEU A 114 -16.82 14.98 -29.46
N ARG A 115 -16.62 16.25 -29.88
CA ARG A 115 -15.66 17.15 -29.23
C ARG A 115 -16.07 17.48 -27.81
N ILE A 116 -17.34 17.78 -27.55
CA ILE A 116 -17.86 18.05 -26.21
C ILE A 116 -17.75 16.80 -25.33
N THR A 117 -18.06 15.62 -25.85
CA THR A 117 -17.91 14.36 -25.10
C THR A 117 -16.44 14.05 -24.80
N LEU A 118 -15.52 14.24 -25.75
CA LEU A 118 -14.09 14.02 -25.54
C LEU A 118 -13.49 15.04 -24.56
N LEU A 119 -13.81 16.33 -24.72
CA LEU A 119 -13.34 17.39 -23.81
C LEU A 119 -13.98 17.23 -22.43
N GLY A 120 -15.26 16.86 -22.35
CA GLY A 120 -15.96 16.56 -21.10
C GLY A 120 -15.37 15.34 -20.41
N GLY A 121 -15.08 14.26 -21.14
CA GLY A 121 -14.42 13.07 -20.63
C GLY A 121 -12.99 13.33 -20.16
N ALA A 122 -12.20 14.10 -20.93
CA ALA A 122 -10.85 14.50 -20.52
C ALA A 122 -10.88 15.42 -19.29
N SER A 123 -11.84 16.35 -19.22
CA SER A 123 -12.04 17.22 -18.06
C SER A 123 -12.44 16.42 -16.82
N LEU A 124 -13.35 15.44 -16.95
CA LEU A 124 -13.71 14.52 -15.87
C LEU A 124 -12.50 13.69 -15.41
N ALA A 125 -11.67 13.21 -16.33
CA ALA A 125 -10.46 12.45 -15.98
C ALA A 125 -9.41 13.32 -15.26
N ILE A 126 -9.18 14.56 -15.72
CA ILE A 126 -8.26 15.51 -15.08
C ILE A 126 -8.80 15.93 -13.71
N SER A 127 -10.09 16.29 -13.62
CA SER A 127 -10.75 16.63 -12.36
C SER A 127 -10.71 15.45 -11.38
N GLY A 128 -10.92 14.23 -11.85
CA GLY A 128 -10.76 13.02 -11.06
C GLY A 128 -9.33 12.87 -10.51
N GLN A 129 -8.31 13.02 -11.36
CA GLN A 129 -6.90 12.95 -10.93
C GLN A 129 -6.56 14.03 -9.90
N LEU A 130 -7.02 15.26 -10.12
CA LEU A 130 -6.84 16.36 -9.17
C LEU A 130 -7.53 16.05 -7.84
N LEU A 131 -8.78 15.55 -7.87
CA LEU A 131 -9.50 15.13 -6.67
C LEU A 131 -8.75 14.02 -5.93
N ALA A 132 -8.26 12.98 -6.61
CA ALA A 132 -7.46 11.92 -6.01
C ALA A 132 -6.14 12.43 -5.40
N MET A 133 -5.50 13.40 -6.05
CA MET A 133 -4.32 14.08 -5.49
C MET A 133 -4.65 14.91 -4.25
N THR A 134 -5.84 15.52 -4.19
CA THR A 134 -6.29 16.27 -3.01
C THR A 134 -6.72 15.36 -1.85
N GLN A 135 -7.39 14.23 -2.14
CA GLN A 135 -7.80 13.25 -1.14
C GLN A 135 -6.61 12.67 -0.38
N ARG A 136 -5.45 12.52 -1.03
CA ARG A 136 -4.19 12.11 -0.39
C ARG A 136 -3.72 13.03 0.76
N ARG A 137 -4.19 14.28 0.80
CA ARG A 137 -3.75 15.28 1.79
C ARG A 137 -4.72 15.48 2.95
N GLN A 138 -5.96 15.01 2.82
CA GLN A 138 -6.99 15.14 3.85
C GLN A 138 -7.00 13.86 4.68
N GLY A 139 -6.36 13.90 5.84
CA GLY A 139 -6.47 12.82 6.83
C GLY A 139 -7.92 12.67 7.27
N HIS A 140 -8.41 11.43 7.31
CA HIS A 140 -9.70 11.10 7.90
C HIS A 140 -9.47 10.40 9.23
N VAL A 141 -10.19 10.84 10.27
CA VAL A 141 -10.23 10.11 11.54
C VAL A 141 -11.36 9.11 11.46
N GLU A 142 -11.02 7.82 11.54
CA GLU A 142 -11.99 6.72 11.58
C GLU A 142 -12.21 6.28 13.02
N PHE A 143 -13.47 6.20 13.46
CA PHE A 143 -13.83 5.71 14.80
C PHE A 143 -14.32 4.28 14.71
N VAL A 144 -13.67 3.37 15.45
CA VAL A 144 -13.90 1.93 15.36
C VAL A 144 -14.13 1.36 16.74
N GLU A 145 -15.13 0.50 16.87
CA GLU A 145 -15.26 -0.36 18.05
C GLU A 145 -14.63 -1.71 17.74
N LEU A 146 -13.71 -2.17 18.60
CA LEU A 146 -13.02 -3.45 18.47
C LEU A 146 -13.50 -4.39 19.57
N PRO A 147 -14.37 -5.38 19.26
CA PRO A 147 -14.90 -6.29 20.26
C PRO A 147 -13.83 -7.29 20.72
N ILE A 148 -13.69 -7.46 22.03
CA ILE A 148 -12.79 -8.45 22.64
C ILE A 148 -13.59 -9.39 23.54
N ALA A 149 -13.53 -10.69 23.25
CA ALA A 149 -14.15 -11.71 24.07
C ALA A 149 -13.48 -11.79 25.45
N GLY A 150 -14.27 -11.70 26.52
CA GLY A 150 -13.75 -11.76 27.88
C GLY A 150 -12.98 -10.50 28.32
N LEU A 151 -13.19 -9.36 27.65
CA LEU A 151 -12.60 -8.09 28.06
C LEU A 151 -13.00 -7.74 29.52
N PRO A 152 -12.05 -7.53 30.43
CA PRO A 152 -12.34 -7.04 31.78
C PRO A 152 -13.11 -5.71 31.73
N PRO A 153 -14.13 -5.50 32.60
CA PRO A 153 -14.93 -4.27 32.59
C PRO A 153 -14.11 -2.97 32.74
N GLN A 154 -12.96 -3.04 33.40
CA GLN A 154 -12.05 -1.90 33.59
C GLN A 154 -11.31 -1.49 32.31
N LEU A 155 -11.26 -2.37 31.31
CA LEU A 155 -10.67 -2.16 30.00
C LEU A 155 -11.72 -1.82 28.93
N ASP A 156 -13.02 -1.91 29.25
CA ASP A 156 -14.09 -1.46 28.37
C ASP A 156 -14.00 0.06 28.19
N GLY A 157 -14.00 0.51 26.95
CA GLY A 157 -13.77 1.91 26.59
C GLY A 157 -12.31 2.33 26.57
N LEU A 158 -11.33 1.41 26.71
CA LEU A 158 -9.93 1.74 26.47
C LEU A 158 -9.71 2.12 25.00
N THR A 159 -8.96 3.19 24.77
CA THR A 159 -8.79 3.80 23.45
C THR A 159 -7.38 3.63 22.89
N LEU A 160 -7.29 3.31 21.60
CA LEU A 160 -6.04 3.18 20.86
C LEU A 160 -6.05 4.13 19.66
N GLY A 161 -5.03 4.99 19.57
CA GLY A 161 -4.72 5.73 18.35
C GLY A 161 -3.87 4.88 17.43
N VAL A 162 -4.27 4.70 16.18
CA VAL A 162 -3.56 3.89 15.18
C VAL A 162 -3.11 4.77 14.03
N LEU A 163 -1.82 4.68 13.69
CA LEU A 163 -1.23 5.32 12.53
C LEU A 163 -0.21 4.39 11.88
N SER A 164 -0.41 4.05 10.61
CA SER A 164 0.40 3.05 9.89
C SER A 164 0.81 3.54 8.51
N ASP A 165 1.76 2.82 7.90
CA ASP A 165 2.14 2.95 6.48
C ASP A 165 2.46 4.39 6.14
N ILE A 166 3.31 5.03 6.96
CA ILE A 166 3.62 6.45 6.88
C ILE A 166 4.46 6.73 5.63
N HIS A 167 5.41 5.84 5.34
CA HIS A 167 6.34 5.93 4.21
C HIS A 167 6.97 7.31 4.06
N SER A 168 7.68 7.74 5.11
CA SER A 168 8.59 8.87 5.04
C SER A 168 9.46 8.76 3.78
N GLY A 169 9.53 9.85 3.03
CA GLY A 169 10.17 9.85 1.72
C GLY A 169 9.72 11.01 0.83
N PRO A 170 9.94 10.93 -0.49
CA PRO A 170 9.68 12.04 -1.42
C PRO A 170 8.26 12.59 -1.38
N PHE A 171 7.31 11.73 -1.02
CA PHE A 171 5.89 12.04 -1.02
C PHE A 171 5.30 12.22 0.38
N MET A 172 6.01 11.86 1.46
CA MET A 172 5.61 12.09 2.85
C MET A 172 6.75 12.81 3.56
N GLN A 173 6.67 14.13 3.59
CA GLN A 173 7.70 14.98 4.17
C GLN A 173 7.37 15.32 5.63
N ARG A 174 8.39 15.72 6.38
CA ARG A 174 8.29 16.06 7.81
C ARG A 174 7.10 16.96 8.17
N PRO A 175 6.80 18.07 7.48
CA PRO A 175 5.64 18.91 7.86
C PRO A 175 4.29 18.19 7.76
N GLN A 176 4.15 17.24 6.82
CA GLN A 176 2.95 16.42 6.70
C GLN A 176 2.87 15.38 7.82
N MET A 177 4.00 14.76 8.17
CA MET A 177 4.09 13.83 9.29
C MET A 177 3.79 14.51 10.64
N GLU A 178 4.34 15.71 10.88
CA GLU A 178 4.04 16.51 12.07
C GLU A 178 2.55 16.89 12.17
N ARG A 179 1.87 17.07 11.02
CA ARG A 179 0.43 17.28 11.00
C ARG A 179 -0.31 16.02 11.46
N TYR A 180 0.02 14.85 10.92
CA TYR A 180 -0.60 13.59 11.36
C TYR A 180 -0.26 13.25 12.82
N ARG A 181 0.94 13.56 13.30
CA ARG A 181 1.28 13.46 14.72
C ARG A 181 0.32 14.27 15.58
N ARG A 182 0.11 15.56 15.24
CA ARG A 182 -0.82 16.43 15.98
C ARG A 182 -2.26 15.91 15.92
N GLU A 183 -2.74 15.53 14.75
CA GLU A 183 -4.09 14.96 14.59
C GLU A 183 -4.26 13.69 15.43
N LEU A 184 -3.24 12.83 15.53
CA LEU A 184 -3.23 11.64 16.37
C LEU A 184 -3.21 11.96 17.88
N GLU A 185 -2.44 12.95 18.30
CA GLU A 185 -2.39 13.40 19.70
C GLU A 185 -3.69 14.06 20.16
N GLU A 186 -4.35 14.82 19.28
CA GLU A 186 -5.63 15.48 19.53
C GLU A 186 -6.77 14.49 19.83
N LEU A 187 -6.62 13.22 19.43
CA LEU A 187 -7.57 12.15 19.78
C LEU A 187 -7.55 11.81 21.28
N GLY A 188 -6.47 12.11 22.00
CA GLY A 188 -6.37 11.88 23.44
C GLY A 188 -6.46 10.41 23.84
N CYS A 189 -6.04 9.48 22.98
CA CYS A 189 -6.12 8.04 23.23
C CYS A 189 -5.23 7.58 24.40
N ASP A 190 -5.65 6.51 25.08
CA ASP A 190 -4.90 5.90 26.19
C ASP A 190 -3.57 5.28 25.73
N LEU A 191 -3.55 4.72 24.52
CA LEU A 191 -2.44 4.00 23.93
C LEU A 191 -2.28 4.43 22.46
N ILE A 192 -1.05 4.49 21.95
CA ILE A 192 -0.82 4.67 20.51
C ILE A 192 -0.05 3.47 19.95
N VAL A 193 -0.50 2.98 18.80
CA VAL A 193 0.13 1.86 18.10
C VAL A 193 0.43 2.23 16.64
N LEU A 194 1.63 1.85 16.18
CA LEU A 194 2.13 2.14 14.83
C LEU A 194 2.45 0.82 14.08
N PRO A 195 1.50 0.26 13.31
CA PRO A 195 1.65 -1.02 12.60
C PRO A 195 2.60 -1.03 11.38
N GLY A 196 3.80 -0.45 11.49
CA GLY A 196 4.90 -0.63 10.51
C GLY A 196 4.85 0.25 9.26
N ASP A 197 5.88 0.07 8.41
CA ASP A 197 6.13 0.80 7.17
C ASP A 197 6.37 2.31 7.37
N PHE A 198 7.45 2.62 8.09
CA PHE A 198 7.85 3.98 8.41
C PHE A 198 8.56 4.67 7.24
N ILE A 199 9.26 3.91 6.41
CA ILE A 199 10.03 4.40 5.25
C ILE A 199 9.56 3.76 3.94
N ILE A 200 10.13 4.17 2.80
CA ILE A 200 9.87 3.52 1.51
C ILE A 200 10.91 2.44 1.25
N ASN A 201 12.19 2.77 1.22
CA ASN A 201 13.24 1.78 0.96
C ASN A 201 14.66 2.28 1.22
N ARG A 202 14.85 3.52 1.68
CA ARG A 202 16.18 4.06 1.95
C ARG A 202 16.30 4.36 3.42
N THR A 203 17.39 3.91 4.03
CA THR A 203 17.62 4.06 5.47
C THR A 203 17.54 5.51 5.94
N TRP A 204 18.01 6.48 5.14
CA TRP A 204 17.96 7.89 5.52
C TRP A 204 16.54 8.48 5.56
N GLU A 205 15.54 7.79 5.02
CA GLU A 205 14.14 8.21 5.10
C GLU A 205 13.59 8.11 6.53
N ILE A 206 14.28 7.40 7.43
CA ILE A 206 13.86 7.31 8.84
C ILE A 206 14.10 8.61 9.60
N TYR A 207 15.10 9.43 9.21
CA TYR A 207 15.46 10.64 9.95
C TYR A 207 14.32 11.67 10.00
N PRO A 208 13.68 12.02 8.86
CA PRO A 208 12.50 12.90 8.90
C PRO A 208 11.33 12.33 9.70
N PHE A 209 11.17 10.99 9.73
CA PHE A 209 10.14 10.34 10.55
C PHE A 209 10.46 10.49 12.04
N ALA A 210 11.67 10.12 12.46
CA ALA A 210 12.12 10.20 13.84
C ALA A 210 12.03 11.64 14.37
N GLU A 211 12.38 12.63 13.55
CA GLU A 211 12.22 14.05 13.90
C GLU A 211 10.75 14.48 13.98
N ALA A 212 9.88 14.01 13.07
CA ALA A 212 8.48 14.41 13.03
C ALA A 212 7.66 13.83 14.18
N PHE A 213 8.02 12.61 14.61
CA PHE A 213 7.34 11.83 15.64
C PHE A 213 8.07 11.81 16.99
N ALA A 214 9.18 12.57 17.10
CA ALA A 214 9.80 12.85 18.39
C ALA A 214 8.76 13.40 19.37
N ASP A 215 8.82 12.92 20.61
CA ASP A 215 7.92 13.29 21.70
C ASP A 215 6.44 12.88 21.56
N LEU A 216 6.09 12.03 20.59
CA LEU A 216 4.77 11.40 20.58
C LEU A 216 4.58 10.60 21.89
N ARG A 217 3.49 10.88 22.62
CA ARG A 217 3.21 10.27 23.93
C ARG A 217 1.74 9.91 24.07
N ALA A 218 1.49 8.82 24.79
CA ALA A 218 0.18 8.44 25.28
C ALA A 218 0.31 7.88 26.71
N PRO A 219 -0.74 7.91 27.54
CA PRO A 219 -0.69 7.47 28.94
C PRO A 219 -0.11 6.06 29.15
N LEU A 220 -0.48 5.11 28.30
CA LEU A 220 -0.02 3.72 28.35
C LEU A 220 1.20 3.44 27.46
N GLY A 221 1.69 4.45 26.74
CA GLY A 221 2.88 4.37 25.88
C GLY A 221 2.57 4.38 24.38
N VAL A 222 3.64 4.40 23.59
CA VAL A 222 3.61 4.39 22.13
C VAL A 222 4.41 3.19 21.63
N PHE A 223 3.75 2.33 20.88
CA PHE A 223 4.33 1.06 20.44
C PHE A 223 4.31 0.92 18.94
N ALA A 224 5.31 0.25 18.40
CA ALA A 224 5.45 0.04 16.97
C ALA A 224 5.82 -1.42 16.68
N ILE A 225 5.56 -1.84 15.46
CA ILE A 225 6.18 -3.02 14.84
C ILE A 225 6.83 -2.59 13.54
N THR A 226 7.67 -3.46 12.97
CA THR A 226 8.24 -3.25 11.63
C THR A 226 7.22 -3.62 10.55
N GLY A 227 7.32 -2.96 9.40
CA GLY A 227 6.70 -3.38 8.15
C GLY A 227 7.72 -3.88 7.14
N ASN A 228 7.26 -4.31 5.97
CA ASN A 228 8.17 -4.87 4.97
C ASN A 228 9.07 -3.81 4.30
N HIS A 229 8.60 -2.58 4.15
CA HIS A 229 9.40 -1.50 3.58
C HIS A 229 10.58 -1.12 4.48
N ASP A 230 10.43 -1.28 5.79
CA ASP A 230 11.53 -1.08 6.73
C ASP A 230 12.66 -2.10 6.48
N TYR A 231 12.30 -3.34 6.16
CA TYR A 231 13.26 -4.37 5.76
C TYR A 231 13.87 -4.15 4.36
N PHE A 232 13.15 -3.54 3.43
CA PHE A 232 13.65 -3.29 2.06
C PHE A 232 14.86 -2.35 2.02
N SER A 233 15.11 -1.59 3.08
CA SER A 233 16.32 -0.77 3.23
C SER A 233 17.61 -1.58 3.26
N GLY A 234 17.55 -2.83 3.70
CA GLY A 234 18.73 -3.63 4.04
C GLY A 234 19.43 -3.21 5.35
N GLU A 235 18.95 -2.18 6.05
CA GLU A 235 19.49 -1.69 7.33
C GLU A 235 18.40 -1.58 8.40
N VAL A 236 17.54 -2.60 8.51
CA VAL A 236 16.39 -2.58 9.43
C VAL A 236 16.77 -2.27 10.87
N GLU A 237 17.91 -2.77 11.36
CA GLU A 237 18.35 -2.49 12.73
C GLU A 237 18.71 -1.02 12.96
N ARG A 238 19.12 -0.30 11.91
CA ARG A 238 19.30 1.15 11.99
C ARG A 238 17.95 1.86 12.07
N ILE A 239 16.98 1.44 11.27
CA ILE A 239 15.62 1.97 11.33
C ILE A 239 15.04 1.77 12.72
N CYS A 240 15.15 0.56 13.28
CA CYS A 240 14.66 0.25 14.61
C CYS A 240 15.26 1.16 15.68
N ARG A 241 16.58 1.37 15.66
CA ARG A 241 17.26 2.26 16.61
C ARG A 241 16.75 3.69 16.55
N GLU A 242 16.51 4.23 15.36
CA GLU A 242 16.03 5.61 15.20
C GLU A 242 14.58 5.76 15.68
N ILE A 243 13.74 4.73 15.51
CA ILE A 243 12.37 4.68 16.06
C ILE A 243 12.43 4.67 17.60
N GLU A 244 13.28 3.84 18.21
CA GLU A 244 13.44 3.77 19.66
C GLU A 244 14.00 5.07 20.25
N GLN A 245 14.95 5.70 19.55
CA GLN A 245 15.50 7.02 19.94
C GLN A 245 14.44 8.13 19.87
N ALA A 246 13.43 8.00 19.02
CA ALA A 246 12.28 8.91 19.00
C ALA A 246 11.28 8.66 20.16
N GLY A 247 11.54 7.68 21.03
CA GLY A 247 10.70 7.35 22.19
C GLY A 247 9.59 6.35 21.90
N ILE A 248 9.61 5.70 20.73
CA ILE A 248 8.61 4.71 20.32
C ILE A 248 9.15 3.30 20.60
N ARG A 249 8.45 2.51 21.42
CA ARG A 249 8.90 1.17 21.76
C ARG A 249 8.55 0.16 20.66
N LEU A 250 9.55 -0.48 20.08
CA LEU A 250 9.35 -1.54 19.10
C LEU A 250 9.04 -2.88 19.77
N LEU A 251 8.11 -3.63 19.16
CA LEU A 251 7.72 -4.98 19.56
C LEU A 251 8.01 -5.95 18.39
N ARG A 252 9.09 -6.72 18.46
CA ARG A 252 9.50 -7.65 17.39
C ARG A 252 9.48 -9.10 17.89
N ASN A 253 8.31 -9.73 17.78
CA ASN A 253 7.99 -10.98 18.49
C ASN A 253 8.11 -10.80 20.01
N GLU A 254 7.60 -9.67 20.49
CA GLU A 254 7.63 -9.28 21.90
C GLU A 254 6.24 -8.85 22.36
N ALA A 255 6.03 -8.88 23.67
CA ALA A 255 4.80 -8.45 24.30
C ALA A 255 5.07 -7.59 25.52
N VAL A 256 4.07 -6.79 25.87
CA VAL A 256 4.07 -5.88 27.00
C VAL A 256 2.71 -5.98 27.67
N THR A 257 2.75 -6.06 28.99
CA THR A 257 1.57 -6.01 29.85
C THR A 257 1.27 -4.55 30.18
N LEU A 258 0.07 -4.12 29.85
CA LEU A 258 -0.48 -2.81 30.16
C LEU A 258 -1.50 -2.97 31.29
N GLU A 259 -1.55 -2.00 32.20
CA GLU A 259 -2.46 -2.03 33.34
C GLU A 259 -3.36 -0.79 33.34
N ARG A 260 -4.66 -1.00 33.56
CA ARG A 260 -5.64 0.07 33.77
C ARG A 260 -6.70 -0.39 34.76
N GLY A 261 -6.88 0.40 35.82
CA GLY A 261 -7.90 0.11 36.85
C GLY A 261 -7.73 -1.25 37.54
N GLY A 262 -6.49 -1.78 37.63
CA GLY A 262 -6.19 -3.10 38.19
C GLY A 262 -6.47 -4.29 37.26
N ALA A 263 -6.93 -4.04 36.03
CA ALA A 263 -7.00 -5.05 34.98
C ALA A 263 -5.78 -4.99 34.06
N VAL A 264 -5.47 -6.13 33.45
CA VAL A 264 -4.32 -6.33 32.57
C VAL A 264 -4.77 -6.51 31.13
N LEU A 265 -4.07 -5.84 30.21
CA LEU A 265 -4.17 -6.02 28.76
C LEU A 265 -2.77 -6.34 28.23
N THR A 266 -2.62 -7.40 27.44
CA THR A 266 -1.37 -7.63 26.71
C THR A 266 -1.43 -6.93 25.35
N LEU A 267 -0.39 -6.18 25.02
CA LEU A 267 -0.09 -5.75 23.65
C LEU A 267 1.12 -6.54 23.16
N ALA A 268 0.99 -7.22 22.03
CA ALA A 268 2.06 -7.99 21.41
C ALA A 268 2.29 -7.53 19.97
N GLY A 269 3.54 -7.57 19.52
CA GLY A 269 3.91 -7.24 18.14
C GLY A 269 4.62 -8.41 17.48
N ILE A 270 4.13 -8.82 16.32
CA ILE A 270 4.84 -9.77 15.45
C ILE A 270 5.72 -8.98 14.47
N ASP A 271 6.96 -9.44 14.32
CA ASP A 271 7.91 -8.85 13.38
C ASP A 271 7.50 -9.16 11.92
N ASP A 272 7.78 -8.28 10.95
CA ASP A 272 7.36 -8.56 9.57
C ASP A 272 8.02 -9.84 9.04
N PHE A 273 7.22 -10.65 8.36
CA PHE A 273 7.64 -11.93 7.81
C PHE A 273 8.74 -11.81 6.74
N TYR A 274 9.01 -10.61 6.21
CA TYR A 274 10.16 -10.38 5.34
C TYR A 274 11.50 -10.60 6.05
N ALA A 275 11.54 -10.51 7.39
CA ALA A 275 12.72 -10.79 8.20
C ALA A 275 13.38 -12.14 7.84
N ARG A 276 12.59 -13.15 7.44
CA ARG A 276 13.09 -14.47 7.03
C ARG A 276 14.00 -14.48 5.82
N PHE A 277 13.99 -13.41 5.03
CA PHE A 277 14.80 -13.29 3.81
C PHE A 277 16.13 -12.55 4.05
N LEU A 278 16.39 -12.08 5.27
CA LEU A 278 17.67 -11.45 5.61
C LEU A 278 18.72 -12.48 6.09
N PRO A 279 19.96 -12.43 5.57
CA PRO A 279 21.05 -13.33 5.99
C PRO A 279 21.29 -13.31 7.50
N GLU A 280 21.21 -12.15 8.15
CA GLU A 280 21.43 -11.99 9.60
C GLU A 280 20.39 -12.73 10.46
N TYR A 281 19.16 -12.91 9.95
CA TYR A 281 18.14 -13.72 10.62
C TYR A 281 18.46 -15.22 10.49
N VAL A 282 18.84 -15.64 9.28
CA VAL A 282 19.22 -17.03 8.99
C VAL A 282 20.47 -17.44 9.79
N GLU A 283 21.48 -16.56 9.88
CA GLU A 283 22.75 -16.81 10.58
C GLU A 283 22.62 -16.79 12.12
N ARG A 284 21.68 -16.02 12.67
CA ARG A 284 21.35 -16.05 14.12
C ARG A 284 20.47 -17.25 14.51
N GLY A 285 20.29 -18.24 13.63
CA GLY A 285 19.47 -19.43 13.88
C GLY A 285 17.96 -19.17 13.84
N ARG A 286 17.51 -18.04 13.29
CA ARG A 286 16.08 -17.76 13.06
C ARG A 286 15.71 -18.35 11.69
N ASN A 287 15.28 -19.62 11.71
CA ASN A 287 14.62 -20.30 10.58
C ASN A 287 13.54 -19.38 9.96
N PRO A 288 13.21 -19.44 8.65
CA PRO A 288 12.00 -18.83 8.11
C PRO A 288 10.70 -19.11 8.87
N ASP A 289 10.60 -20.25 9.57
CA ASP A 289 9.51 -20.55 10.52
C ASP A 289 9.69 -19.86 11.89
N GLY A 290 10.87 -19.33 12.15
CA GLY A 290 11.31 -18.80 13.44
C GLY A 290 10.53 -17.59 13.93
N VAL A 291 9.93 -16.79 13.03
CA VAL A 291 9.00 -15.72 13.44
C VAL A 291 7.75 -16.34 14.06
N LEU A 292 7.10 -17.30 13.38
CA LEU A 292 5.91 -17.99 13.91
C LEU A 292 6.24 -18.87 15.13
N SER A 293 7.35 -19.61 15.12
CA SER A 293 7.71 -20.43 16.27
C SER A 293 8.11 -19.58 17.48
N ALA A 294 8.72 -18.40 17.29
CA ALA A 294 8.96 -17.46 18.40
C ALA A 294 7.65 -16.88 18.91
N TRP A 295 6.74 -16.54 17.98
CA TRP A 295 5.40 -16.08 18.29
C TRP A 295 4.59 -17.10 19.10
N GLU A 296 4.57 -18.37 18.69
CA GLU A 296 3.90 -19.46 19.41
C GLU A 296 4.37 -19.55 20.87
N ARG A 297 5.69 -19.57 21.09
CA ARG A 297 6.29 -19.61 22.44
C ARG A 297 5.97 -18.37 23.27
N LEU A 298 5.88 -17.20 22.65
CA LEU A 298 5.47 -15.97 23.32
C LEU A 298 4.01 -16.10 23.78
N MET A 299 3.13 -16.53 22.88
CA MET A 299 1.69 -16.57 23.12
C MET A 299 1.25 -17.59 24.18
N GLU A 300 2.04 -18.62 24.43
CA GLU A 300 1.86 -19.57 25.53
C GLU A 300 1.98 -18.92 26.92
N ARG A 301 2.68 -17.79 27.04
CA ARG A 301 3.12 -17.22 28.33
C ARG A 301 2.47 -15.89 28.67
N VAL A 302 1.85 -15.23 27.71
CA VAL A 302 1.29 -13.89 27.91
C VAL A 302 -0.10 -13.94 28.54
N PRO A 303 -0.41 -13.03 29.49
CA PRO A 303 -1.76 -12.87 30.01
C PRO A 303 -2.77 -12.51 28.91
N LYS A 304 -4.04 -12.85 29.13
CA LYS A 304 -5.17 -12.51 28.26
C LYS A 304 -5.99 -11.37 28.89
N PRO A 305 -6.67 -10.53 28.09
CA PRO A 305 -6.69 -10.55 26.62
C PRO A 305 -5.38 -10.01 26.00
N CYS A 306 -5.09 -10.48 24.78
CA CYS A 306 -3.91 -10.07 24.00
C CYS A 306 -4.31 -9.47 22.64
N ILE A 307 -4.00 -8.19 22.46
CA ILE A 307 -4.10 -7.49 21.17
C ILE A 307 -2.77 -7.65 20.44
N VAL A 308 -2.84 -8.04 19.17
CA VAL A 308 -1.68 -8.29 18.33
C VAL A 308 -1.55 -7.24 17.25
N LEU A 309 -0.42 -6.56 17.20
CA LEU A 309 -0.01 -5.74 16.06
C LEU A 309 0.65 -6.65 15.03
N CYS A 310 0.16 -6.61 13.79
CA CYS A 310 0.74 -7.33 12.66
C CYS A 310 0.70 -6.45 11.43
N HIS A 311 1.83 -6.25 10.74
CA HIS A 311 1.81 -5.36 9.58
C HIS A 311 0.98 -5.97 8.44
N ARG A 312 1.14 -7.27 8.16
CA ARG A 312 0.45 -7.96 7.06
C ARG A 312 -0.82 -8.66 7.53
N PRO A 313 -2.02 -8.23 7.09
CA PRO A 313 -3.27 -8.82 7.55
C PRO A 313 -3.50 -10.25 7.05
N TYR A 314 -2.70 -10.72 6.09
CA TYR A 314 -2.85 -12.08 5.50
C TYR A 314 -2.57 -13.20 6.51
N TYR A 315 -1.91 -12.88 7.63
CA TYR A 315 -1.62 -13.81 8.71
C TYR A 315 -2.71 -13.84 9.80
N PHE A 316 -3.83 -13.15 9.60
CA PHE A 316 -4.87 -13.00 10.60
C PHE A 316 -5.37 -14.32 11.15
N GLU A 317 -5.77 -15.25 10.28
CA GLU A 317 -6.32 -16.53 10.71
C GLU A 317 -5.30 -17.36 11.49
N GLN A 318 -4.02 -17.32 11.10
CA GLN A 318 -2.94 -17.98 11.84
C GLN A 318 -2.76 -17.33 13.22
N LEU A 319 -2.71 -16.00 13.30
CA LEU A 319 -2.56 -15.30 14.59
C LEU A 319 -3.75 -15.55 15.51
N ALA A 320 -4.97 -15.58 14.97
CA ALA A 320 -6.18 -15.92 15.71
C ALA A 320 -6.09 -17.34 16.30
N LEU A 321 -5.68 -18.33 15.51
CA LEU A 321 -5.47 -19.70 15.97
C LEU A 321 -4.34 -19.80 17.02
N LEU A 322 -3.31 -18.97 16.89
CA LEU A 322 -2.17 -18.91 17.81
C LEU A 322 -2.42 -18.02 19.05
N GLY A 323 -3.68 -17.77 19.38
CA GLY A 323 -4.06 -17.20 20.66
C GLY A 323 -4.24 -15.68 20.67
N ALA A 324 -4.24 -14.98 19.54
CA ALA A 324 -4.65 -13.58 19.49
C ALA A 324 -6.12 -13.42 19.90
N ASP A 325 -6.46 -12.38 20.67
CA ASP A 325 -7.85 -12.07 21.01
C ASP A 325 -8.40 -10.92 20.14
N ALA A 326 -7.52 -10.07 19.62
CA ALA A 326 -7.78 -9.17 18.50
C ALA A 326 -6.49 -8.85 17.73
N VAL A 327 -6.62 -8.38 16.49
CA VAL A 327 -5.49 -8.00 15.62
C VAL A 327 -5.67 -6.60 15.05
N ILE A 328 -4.60 -5.82 14.99
CA ILE A 328 -4.55 -4.52 14.31
C ILE A 328 -3.46 -4.58 13.25
N ALA A 329 -3.80 -4.23 12.00
CA ALA A 329 -2.92 -4.37 10.86
C ALA A 329 -2.95 -3.19 9.89
N GLY A 330 -1.90 -3.07 9.07
CA GLY A 330 -1.74 -2.07 8.01
C GLY A 330 -1.50 -2.72 6.64
N HIS A 331 -0.46 -2.28 5.94
CA HIS A 331 0.15 -2.87 4.72
C HIS A 331 -0.62 -2.68 3.41
N THR A 332 -1.95 -2.73 3.43
CA THR A 332 -2.75 -2.75 2.20
C THR A 332 -3.06 -1.37 1.64
N HIS A 333 -2.82 -0.31 2.41
CA HIS A 333 -3.19 1.08 2.08
C HIS A 333 -4.69 1.30 1.78
N GLY A 334 -5.57 0.40 2.23
CA GLY A 334 -6.97 0.38 1.77
C GLY A 334 -7.13 0.14 0.27
N GLY A 335 -6.15 -0.50 -0.35
CA GLY A 335 -6.08 -0.72 -1.80
C GLY A 335 -5.44 0.42 -2.58
N GLN A 336 -5.25 1.60 -1.95
CA GLN A 336 -4.71 2.85 -2.51
C GLN A 336 -5.48 3.41 -3.72
N ILE A 337 -5.90 2.58 -4.67
CA ILE A 337 -6.71 2.90 -5.83
C ILE A 337 -7.89 1.92 -5.87
N VAL A 338 -9.02 2.35 -5.33
CA VAL A 338 -10.28 1.59 -5.34
C VAL A 338 -11.12 2.08 -6.52
N VAL A 339 -11.18 1.26 -7.58
CA VAL A 339 -11.82 1.64 -8.85
C VAL A 339 -13.35 1.58 -8.76
N ALA A 340 -13.86 0.65 -7.97
CA ALA A 340 -15.28 0.49 -7.73
C ALA A 340 -15.52 -0.23 -6.40
N GLU A 341 -16.63 0.06 -5.75
CA GLU A 341 -17.13 -0.67 -4.60
C GLU A 341 -18.37 -1.46 -5.02
N ILE A 342 -18.36 -2.76 -4.75
CA ILE A 342 -19.46 -3.67 -5.08
C ILE A 342 -19.90 -4.33 -3.77
N GLY A 343 -20.91 -3.75 -3.12
CA GLY A 343 -21.29 -4.15 -1.76
C GLY A 343 -20.16 -3.86 -0.77
N SER A 344 -19.72 -4.87 -0.02
CA SER A 344 -18.57 -4.78 0.89
C SER A 344 -17.21 -5.00 0.20
N PHE A 345 -17.19 -5.28 -1.10
CA PHE A 345 -15.95 -5.56 -1.84
C PHE A 345 -15.41 -4.31 -2.54
N ALA A 346 -14.20 -3.89 -2.16
CA ALA A 346 -13.47 -2.80 -2.81
C ALA A 346 -12.56 -3.35 -3.92
N LEU A 347 -12.93 -3.11 -5.19
CA LEU A 347 -12.14 -3.53 -6.34
C LEU A 347 -10.87 -2.68 -6.44
N SER A 348 -9.76 -3.27 -6.01
CA SER A 348 -8.43 -2.67 -6.01
C SER A 348 -7.35 -3.71 -6.34
N PRO A 349 -6.12 -3.30 -6.71
CA PRO A 349 -5.00 -4.23 -6.85
C PRO A 349 -4.72 -5.03 -5.57
N ALA A 350 -4.90 -4.42 -4.39
CA ALA A 350 -4.72 -5.12 -3.11
C ALA A 350 -5.74 -6.26 -2.92
N ALA A 351 -6.97 -6.10 -3.39
CA ALA A 351 -8.00 -7.14 -3.32
C ALA A 351 -7.68 -8.39 -4.16
N LEU A 352 -6.70 -8.32 -5.08
CA LEU A 352 -6.22 -9.48 -5.84
C LEU A 352 -5.21 -10.32 -5.07
N VAL A 353 -4.55 -9.74 -4.06
CA VAL A 353 -3.50 -10.39 -3.27
C VAL A 353 -3.92 -10.64 -1.82
N SER A 354 -4.98 -9.95 -1.37
CA SER A 354 -5.50 -10.04 -0.01
C SER A 354 -7.03 -10.09 0.04
N PRO A 355 -7.61 -10.97 0.89
CA PRO A 355 -9.02 -10.85 1.27
C PRO A 355 -9.28 -9.73 2.28
N TYR A 356 -8.24 -9.22 2.94
CA TYR A 356 -8.30 -8.18 3.97
C TYR A 356 -7.69 -6.88 3.43
N VAL A 357 -8.51 -5.90 3.07
CA VAL A 357 -8.07 -4.67 2.40
C VAL A 357 -8.19 -3.46 3.30
N ALA A 358 -9.32 -3.27 3.99
CA ALA A 358 -9.51 -2.19 4.95
C ALA A 358 -10.72 -2.49 5.84
N GLY A 359 -10.72 -1.94 7.04
CA GLY A 359 -11.84 -2.04 7.96
C GLY A 359 -11.81 -3.29 8.84
N THR A 360 -12.96 -3.62 9.39
CA THR A 360 -13.12 -4.66 10.41
C THR A 360 -13.47 -6.02 9.80
N TYR A 361 -12.79 -7.05 10.26
CA TYR A 361 -13.00 -8.45 9.90
C TYR A 361 -13.13 -9.30 11.16
N TRP A 362 -13.77 -10.46 11.07
CA TRP A 362 -13.76 -11.49 12.10
C TRP A 362 -13.13 -12.77 11.54
N SER A 363 -12.49 -13.53 12.41
CA SER A 363 -11.84 -14.78 12.02
C SER A 363 -12.87 -15.83 11.67
N ALA A 364 -12.68 -16.49 10.52
CA ALA A 364 -13.47 -17.65 10.12
C ALA A 364 -13.05 -18.92 10.90
N LEU A 365 -11.78 -19.01 11.31
CA LEU A 365 -11.24 -20.18 12.00
C LEU A 365 -11.39 -20.12 13.53
N ARG A 366 -11.52 -18.92 14.12
CA ARG A 366 -11.72 -18.72 15.55
C ARG A 366 -12.79 -17.63 15.79
N PRO A 367 -14.07 -18.03 15.97
CA PRO A 367 -15.16 -17.10 16.22
C PRO A 367 -14.87 -16.15 17.38
N LYS A 368 -15.38 -14.91 17.30
CA LYS A 368 -15.21 -13.82 18.28
C LYS A 368 -13.82 -13.19 18.35
N VAL A 369 -12.89 -13.56 17.47
CA VAL A 369 -11.63 -12.83 17.26
C VAL A 369 -11.80 -11.87 16.10
N TRP A 370 -11.47 -10.59 16.34
CA TRP A 370 -11.65 -9.51 15.38
C TRP A 370 -10.29 -8.96 14.91
N MET A 371 -10.25 -8.48 13.67
CA MET A 371 -9.13 -7.73 13.13
C MET A 371 -9.61 -6.39 12.59
N TYR A 372 -8.82 -5.35 12.80
CA TYR A 372 -8.96 -4.09 12.09
C TYR A 372 -7.77 -3.86 11.15
N VAL A 373 -8.04 -3.52 9.90
CA VAL A 373 -7.03 -3.15 8.89
C VAL A 373 -7.14 -1.66 8.58
N THR A 374 -6.17 -0.87 9.06
CA THR A 374 -6.12 0.57 8.76
C THR A 374 -5.66 0.80 7.31
N ARG A 375 -6.14 1.88 6.70
CA ARG A 375 -5.68 2.32 5.37
C ARG A 375 -4.32 3.01 5.40
N GLY A 376 -3.81 3.35 6.59
CA GLY A 376 -2.58 4.11 6.77
C GLY A 376 -2.61 5.50 6.11
N VAL A 377 -1.51 6.24 6.18
CA VAL A 377 -1.48 7.65 5.72
C VAL A 377 -0.59 7.92 4.51
N GLY A 378 0.39 7.06 4.24
CA GLY A 378 1.35 7.18 3.17
C GLY A 378 0.89 6.57 1.86
N THR A 379 1.81 6.45 0.91
CA THR A 379 1.54 5.86 -0.42
C THR A 379 2.78 5.16 -0.94
N VAL A 380 2.60 4.08 -1.68
CA VAL A 380 3.67 3.32 -2.34
C VAL A 380 3.50 3.30 -3.85
N GLY A 381 4.61 3.25 -4.59
CA GLY A 381 4.59 3.21 -6.05
C GLY A 381 4.02 4.49 -6.68
N ILE A 382 2.75 4.47 -7.07
CA ILE A 382 2.05 5.64 -7.63
C ILE A 382 1.53 6.49 -6.46
N PRO A 383 1.95 7.76 -6.30
CA PRO A 383 1.64 8.58 -5.12
C PRO A 383 0.24 9.20 -5.19
N VAL A 384 -0.78 8.37 -5.43
CA VAL A 384 -2.19 8.75 -5.60
C VAL A 384 -3.04 7.87 -4.70
N ARG A 385 -4.04 8.46 -4.04
CA ARG A 385 -5.11 7.75 -3.35
C ARG A 385 -6.44 8.05 -4.04
N TRP A 386 -7.18 7.01 -4.45
CA TRP A 386 -8.50 7.15 -5.07
C TRP A 386 -9.49 6.26 -4.33
N ASN A 387 -10.55 6.85 -3.75
CA ASN A 387 -11.52 6.14 -2.90
C ASN A 387 -10.87 5.32 -1.77
N ALA A 388 -9.70 5.77 -1.30
CA ALA A 388 -8.92 5.15 -0.23
C ALA A 388 -8.23 6.27 0.57
N PRO A 389 -9.00 7.14 1.25
CA PRO A 389 -8.45 8.30 1.94
C PRO A 389 -7.39 7.88 2.98
N PRO A 390 -6.37 8.71 3.22
CA PRO A 390 -5.46 8.53 4.36
C PRO A 390 -6.24 8.44 5.67
N GLU A 391 -5.85 7.54 6.56
CA GLU A 391 -6.61 7.25 7.77
C GLU A 391 -5.75 7.32 9.03
N ILE A 392 -6.27 8.02 10.05
CA ILE A 392 -5.89 7.87 11.45
C ILE A 392 -7.05 7.18 12.14
N THR A 393 -6.80 6.11 12.89
CA THR A 393 -7.89 5.35 13.51
C THR A 393 -7.93 5.61 15.01
N HIS A 394 -9.12 5.92 15.52
CA HIS A 394 -9.46 5.87 16.93
C HIS A 394 -10.21 4.56 17.21
N ILE A 395 -9.54 3.58 17.82
CA ILE A 395 -10.15 2.32 18.21
C ILE A 395 -10.59 2.40 19.67
N ARG A 396 -11.85 2.05 19.96
CA ARG A 396 -12.39 1.83 21.30
C ARG A 396 -12.58 0.34 21.54
N LEU A 397 -11.96 -0.20 22.57
CA LEU A 397 -12.19 -1.58 22.99
C LEU A 397 -13.59 -1.70 23.60
N VAL A 398 -14.33 -2.73 23.18
CA VAL A 398 -15.64 -3.04 23.73
C VAL A 398 -15.72 -4.52 24.09
N ALA A 399 -16.47 -4.85 25.14
CA ALA A 399 -16.70 -6.25 25.46
C ALA A 399 -17.53 -6.90 24.33
N ALA A 400 -17.02 -7.99 23.74
CA ALA A 400 -17.82 -8.76 22.80
C ALA A 400 -19.00 -9.43 23.55
N GLU A 401 -20.22 -9.30 23.04
CA GLU A 401 -21.39 -9.93 23.67
C GLU A 401 -21.15 -11.44 23.87
N ARG A 402 -21.54 -11.93 25.05
CA ARG A 402 -21.53 -13.37 25.37
C ARG A 402 -22.69 -14.03 24.62
N GLY A 403 -22.53 -14.20 23.31
CA GLY A 403 -23.39 -15.09 22.52
C GLY A 403 -23.20 -16.54 22.92
#